data_AF-A0AAN2CB47-F1
#
_entry.id   AF-A0AAN2CB47-F1
#
_cell.length_a   1.000
_cell.length_b   1.000
_cell.length_c   1.000
_cell.angle_alpha   90.00
_cell.angle_beta   90.00
_cell.angle_gamma   90.00
#
_symmetry.space_group_name_H-M   'P 1'
#
loop_
_entity.id
_entity.type
_entity.pdbx_description
1 polymer ?
#
loop_
_entity_poly.entity_id
_entity_poly.type
_entity_poly.pdbx_seq_one_letter_code
_entity_poly.pdbx_strand_id
1 'polypeptide(L)'
;MRVDVLLPDAAPVAAPLASPAQRSGSPFAALVDAAGAILDGADRAEQAFAAHRGGLQEMIVERARADIALQIAATAAQRATQAVSSLLGMQI
;
A
#
# COMPACT_ATOMS: atom_id res chain seq x y z
N MET A 1 -40.38 -12.82 -6.16
CA MET A 1 -38.98 -13.25 -6.37
C MET A 1 -38.11 -12.31 -5.55
N ARG A 2 -37.59 -12.75 -4.40
CA ARG A 2 -36.72 -11.94 -3.53
C ARG A 2 -35.27 -12.39 -3.79
N VAL A 3 -34.39 -11.43 -4.03
CA VAL A 3 -32.98 -11.69 -4.31
C VAL A 3 -32.21 -11.36 -3.03
N ASP A 4 -31.79 -12.38 -2.30
CA ASP A 4 -30.90 -12.22 -1.16
C ASP A 4 -29.50 -11.90 -1.68
N VAL A 5 -29.00 -10.72 -1.32
CA VAL A 5 -27.64 -10.28 -1.66
C VAL A 5 -26.66 -11.08 -0.81
N LEU A 6 -25.95 -12.00 -1.46
CA LEU A 6 -24.84 -12.74 -0.85
C LEU A 6 -23.69 -11.76 -0.59
N LEU A 7 -23.57 -11.31 0.66
CA LEU A 7 -22.38 -10.64 1.17
C LEU A 7 -21.23 -11.67 1.18
N PRO A 8 -20.09 -11.43 0.51
CA PRO A 8 -18.97 -12.35 0.59
C PRO A 8 -18.43 -12.37 2.03
N ASP A 9 -18.39 -13.57 2.61
CA ASP A 9 -17.87 -13.87 3.93
C ASP A 9 -16.34 -13.73 3.92
N ALA A 10 -15.88 -12.47 3.84
CA ALA A 10 -14.50 -12.14 4.06
C ALA A 10 -14.27 -12.16 5.57
N ALA A 11 -13.78 -13.30 6.07
CA ALA A 11 -13.16 -13.38 7.38
C ALA A 11 -12.26 -12.14 7.57
N PRO A 12 -12.39 -11.37 8.66
CA PRO A 12 -11.52 -10.25 8.87
C PRO A 12 -10.11 -10.81 9.02
N VAL A 13 -9.29 -10.63 7.99
CA VAL A 13 -7.84 -10.74 8.10
C VAL A 13 -7.51 -9.74 9.20
N ALA A 14 -7.19 -10.25 10.39
CA ALA A 14 -6.70 -9.48 11.50
C ALA A 14 -5.32 -8.95 11.10
N ALA A 15 -5.31 -7.94 10.23
CA ALA A 15 -4.21 -7.00 10.18
C ALA A 15 -4.07 -6.46 11.60
N PRO A 16 -2.88 -6.48 12.21
CA PRO A 16 -2.69 -5.79 13.46
C PRO A 16 -3.03 -4.32 13.19
N LEU A 17 -4.21 -3.91 13.65
CA LEU A 17 -4.62 -2.52 13.72
C LEU A 17 -3.69 -1.89 14.75
N ALA A 18 -2.49 -1.50 14.30
CA ALA A 18 -1.60 -0.65 15.05
C ALA A 18 -2.43 0.53 15.55
N SER A 19 -2.44 0.72 16.87
CA SER A 19 -3.30 1.68 17.54
C SER A 19 -3.18 3.06 16.87
N PRO A 20 -4.29 3.78 16.63
CA PRO A 20 -4.25 5.11 16.02
C PRO A 20 -3.35 6.11 16.76
N ALA A 21 -3.06 5.84 18.04
CA ALA A 21 -2.25 6.64 18.93
C ALA A 21 -0.73 6.64 18.64
N GLN A 22 -0.21 5.73 17.81
CA GLN A 22 1.21 5.71 17.42
C GLN A 22 1.52 6.48 16.13
N ARG A 23 0.49 7.01 15.44
CA ARG A 23 0.64 7.84 14.23
C ARG A 23 0.92 9.29 14.57
N SER A 24 2.00 9.55 15.31
CA SER A 24 2.52 10.91 15.54
C SER A 24 3.48 11.38 14.45
N GLY A 25 3.64 10.60 13.37
CA GLY A 25 4.43 10.93 12.19
C GLY A 25 3.58 11.46 11.03
N SER A 26 4.19 12.24 10.14
CA SER A 26 3.55 12.72 8.91
C SER A 26 2.87 11.57 8.15
N PRO A 27 1.58 11.68 7.78
CA PRO A 27 0.87 10.62 7.06
C PRO A 27 1.53 10.28 5.72
N PHE A 28 2.24 11.24 5.11
CA PHE A 28 3.05 11.00 3.92
C PHE A 28 4.26 10.10 4.23
N ALA A 29 4.97 10.35 5.34
CA ALA A 29 6.11 9.52 5.73
C ALA A 29 5.66 8.07 6.00
N ALA A 30 4.55 7.88 6.73
CA ALA A 30 3.99 6.55 6.96
C ALA A 30 3.62 5.82 5.65
N LEU A 31 3.19 6.57 4.63
CA LEU A 31 2.84 6.01 3.33
C LEU A 31 4.10 5.61 2.53
N VAL A 32 5.16 6.42 2.60
CA VAL A 32 6.46 6.10 2.00
C VAL A 32 7.08 4.86 2.67
N ASP A 33 7.05 4.80 4.01
CA ASP A 33 7.57 3.65 4.76
C ASP A 33 6.80 2.36 4.42
N ALA A 34 5.46 2.45 4.33
CA ALA A 34 4.62 1.32 3.93
C ALA A 34 4.92 0.88 2.49
N ALA A 35 5.14 1.81 1.55
CA ALA A 35 5.51 1.48 0.19
C ALA A 35 6.87 0.75 0.15
N GLY A 36 7.87 1.23 0.92
CA GLY A 36 9.17 0.59 1.05
C GLY A 36 9.08 -0.86 1.56
N ALA A 37 8.30 -1.10 2.62
CA ALA A 37 8.11 -2.44 3.16
C ALA A 37 7.46 -3.42 2.17
N ILE A 38 6.56 -2.94 1.30
CA ILE A 38 5.92 -3.76 0.26
C ILE A 38 6.92 -4.08 -0.86
N LEU A 39 7.73 -3.10 -1.28
CA LEU A 39 8.81 -3.31 -2.25
C LEU A 39 9.83 -4.35 -1.76
N ASP A 40 10.25 -4.27 -0.49
CA ASP A 40 11.13 -5.27 0.13
C ASP A 40 10.50 -6.67 0.19
N GLY A 41 9.16 -6.75 0.30
CA GLY A 41 8.40 -8.00 0.21
C GLY A 41 8.48 -8.61 -1.18
N ALA A 42 8.26 -7.79 -2.22
CA ALA A 42 8.34 -8.21 -3.61
C ALA A 42 9.75 -8.69 -3.99
N ASP A 43 10.80 -7.97 -3.58
CA ASP A 43 12.19 -8.36 -3.83
C ASP A 43 12.53 -9.72 -3.20
N ARG A 44 12.05 -9.98 -1.98
CA ARG A 44 12.23 -11.29 -1.33
C ARG A 44 11.49 -12.41 -2.06
N ALA A 45 10.27 -12.15 -2.52
CA ALA A 45 9.49 -13.13 -3.28
C ALA A 45 10.14 -13.45 -4.63
N GLU A 46 10.67 -12.44 -5.32
CA GLU A 46 11.43 -12.59 -6.56
C GLU A 46 12.72 -13.41 -6.35
N GLN A 47 13.49 -13.09 -5.30
CA GLN A 47 14.69 -13.86 -4.95
C GLN A 47 14.36 -15.32 -4.60
N ALA A 48 13.26 -15.56 -3.88
CA ALA A 48 12.81 -16.91 -3.54
C ALA A 48 12.42 -17.71 -4.79
N PHE A 49 11.74 -17.07 -5.74
CA PHE A 49 11.39 -17.66 -7.03
C PHE A 49 12.65 -17.95 -7.87
N ALA A 50 13.57 -17.00 -8.01
CA ALA A 50 14.83 -17.18 -8.73
C ALA A 50 15.68 -18.32 -8.13
N ALA A 51 15.66 -18.48 -6.82
CA ALA A 51 16.31 -19.58 -6.11
C ALA A 51 15.55 -20.92 -6.21
N HIS A 52 14.44 -21.00 -6.96
CA HIS A 52 13.56 -22.16 -7.07
C HIS A 52 12.99 -22.65 -5.72
N ARG A 53 12.93 -21.75 -4.72
CA ARG A 53 12.40 -22.00 -3.37
C ARG A 53 11.04 -21.35 -3.12
N GLY A 54 10.51 -20.62 -4.09
CA GLY A 54 9.23 -19.92 -4.03
C GLY A 54 8.33 -20.23 -5.23
N GLY A 55 7.04 -19.97 -5.09
CA GLY A 55 6.06 -20.17 -6.15
C GLY A 55 5.91 -18.97 -7.08
N LEU A 56 5.69 -19.22 -8.38
CA LEU A 56 5.44 -18.16 -9.37
C LEU A 56 4.21 -17.30 -8.99
N GLN A 57 3.16 -17.94 -8.45
CA GLN A 57 1.94 -17.24 -8.03
C GLN A 57 2.21 -16.22 -6.91
N GLU A 58 3.02 -16.60 -5.92
CA GLU A 58 3.37 -15.73 -4.80
C GLU A 58 4.22 -14.55 -5.25
N MET A 59 5.21 -14.80 -6.12
CA MET A 59 5.99 -13.74 -6.76
C MET A 59 5.10 -12.74 -7.52
N ILE A 60 4.15 -13.23 -8.33
CA ILE A 60 3.24 -12.36 -9.10
C ILE A 60 2.36 -11.52 -8.17
N VAL A 61 1.83 -12.10 -7.09
CA VAL A 61 0.98 -11.38 -6.14
C VAL A 61 1.77 -10.29 -5.42
N GLU A 62 2.97 -10.59 -4.94
CA GLU A 62 3.81 -9.60 -4.26
C GLU A 62 4.27 -8.50 -5.22
N ARG A 63 4.57 -8.84 -6.48
CA ARG A 63 4.86 -7.84 -7.51
C ARG A 63 3.66 -6.91 -7.78
N ALA A 64 2.46 -7.48 -7.92
CA ALA A 64 1.25 -6.69 -8.12
C ALA A 64 0.96 -5.76 -6.94
N ARG A 65 1.23 -6.22 -5.70
CA ARG A 65 1.12 -5.39 -4.49
C ARG A 65 2.10 -4.22 -4.51
N ALA A 66 3.35 -4.47 -4.90
CA ALA A 66 4.35 -3.41 -5.04
C ALA A 66 3.95 -2.38 -6.10
N ASP A 67 3.43 -2.82 -7.24
CA ASP A 67 2.96 -1.90 -8.29
C ASP A 67 1.81 -1.01 -7.80
N ILE A 68 0.84 -1.57 -7.06
CA ILE A 68 -0.25 -0.79 -6.44
C ILE A 68 0.30 0.20 -5.41
N ALA A 69 1.21 -0.23 -4.53
CA ALA A 69 1.82 0.63 -3.53
C ALA A 69 2.55 1.82 -4.18
N LEU A 70 3.26 1.58 -5.29
CA LEU A 70 3.94 2.61 -6.07
C LEU A 70 2.95 3.63 -6.66
N GLN A 71 1.82 3.18 -7.21
CA GLN A 71 0.78 4.05 -7.75
C GLN A 71 0.14 4.94 -6.65
N ILE A 72 -0.10 4.36 -5.48
CA ILE A 72 -0.64 5.10 -4.33
C ILE A 72 0.38 6.15 -3.87
N ALA A 73 1.66 5.78 -3.75
CA ALA A 73 2.73 6.69 -3.37
C ALA A 73 2.88 7.86 -4.37
N ALA A 74 2.85 7.57 -5.67
CA ALA A 74 2.90 8.59 -6.71
C ALA A 74 1.71 9.57 -6.61
N THR A 75 0.50 9.04 -6.42
CA THR A 75 -0.71 9.85 -6.24
C THR A 75 -0.63 10.72 -4.97
N ALA A 76 -0.12 10.17 -3.87
CA ALA A 76 0.05 10.89 -2.62
C ALA A 76 1.08 12.03 -2.77
N ALA A 77 2.20 11.78 -3.46
CA ALA A 77 3.20 12.80 -3.76
C ALA A 77 2.63 13.93 -4.61
N GLN A 78 1.84 13.61 -5.65
CA GLN A 78 1.16 14.62 -6.48
C GLN A 78 0.22 15.50 -5.66
N ARG A 79 -0.57 14.90 -4.77
CA ARG A 79 -1.47 15.66 -3.87
C ARG A 79 -0.69 16.54 -2.89
N ALA A 80 0.42 16.05 -2.35
CA ALA A 80 1.28 16.84 -1.46
C ALA A 80 1.84 18.07 -2.19
N THR A 81 2.35 17.89 -3.41
CA THR A 81 2.84 19.01 -4.24
C THR A 81 1.74 20.03 -4.53
N GLN A 82 0.52 19.59 -4.88
CA GLN A 82 -0.62 20.49 -5.10
C GLN A 82 -1.00 21.27 -3.84
N ALA A 83 -0.97 20.62 -2.66
CA ALA A 83 -1.25 21.28 -1.39
C ALA A 83 -0.19 22.34 -1.05
N VAL A 84 1.09 22.03 -1.27
CA VAL A 84 2.19 22.99 -1.07
C VAL A 84 2.04 24.18 -2.02
N SER A 85 1.82 23.94 -3.32
CA SER A 85 1.60 25.02 -4.28
C SER A 85 0.41 25.91 -3.95
N SER A 86 -0.69 25.33 -3.46
CA SER A 86 -1.87 26.08 -3.02
C SER A 86 -1.56 26.99 -1.82
N LEU A 87 -0.83 26.47 -0.82
CA LEU A 87 -0.42 27.25 0.34
C LEU A 87 0.52 28.40 -0.02
N LEU A 88 1.49 28.17 -0.92
CA LEU A 88 2.37 29.24 -1.40
C LEU A 88 1.59 30.27 -2.23
N GLY A 89 0.68 29.82 -3.09
CA GLY A 89 -0.12 30.71 -3.93
C GLY A 89 -1.09 31.61 -3.15
N MET A 90 -1.54 31.18 -1.97
CA MET A 90 -2.38 32.00 -1.08
C MET A 90 -1.60 33.07 -0.30
N GLN A 91 -0.28 33.01 -0.23
CA GLN A 91 0.56 33.97 0.52
C GLN A 91 1.04 35.15 -0.33
N ILE A 92 0.71 35.17 -1.63
CA ILE A 92 1.05 36.24 -2.59
C ILE A 92 -0.22 37.04 -2.90
#